data_AF-A0A6G1E5E3-F1
#
_entry.id   AF-A0A6G1E5E3-F1
#
_cell.length_a   1.000
_cell.length_b   1.000
_cell.length_c   1.000
_cell.angle_alpha   90.00
_cell.angle_beta   90.00
_cell.angle_gamma   90.00
#
_symmetry.space_group_name_H-M   'P 1'
#
loop_
_entity.id
_entity.type
_entity.pdbx_description
1 polymer ?
#
loop_
_entity_poly.entity_id
_entity_poly.type
_entity_poly.pdbx_seq_one_letter_code
_entity_poly.pdbx_strand_id
1 'polypeptide(L)'
;MAAAKECDAAASLADFHASRAGVRGLVESGVTAVPPLFLAPRPSPPTTTAFAIPTVDLSLPRSATVALVRAAARTCGFFHVTNHCVPPGTVASAVAAVRAFHEQPVATRSPCYSLAPVGGVAYSTIPIQPSPQESGHDQRAAAPLLPWRDSLVVRFGPGPGPDLGRLPAACQDALPEYQRSTTGFGKEMAGLLSEALGVGAERLERAMQVEGWLMACHYYPPCPEPDRVVGSLEHTDPSVFTVLAQDGVGGLQIRHEEGGGGGGGEWVDVAPVAGALLVNVGDMLK
;
A
#
# COMPACT_ATOMS: atom_id res chain seq x y z
N MET A 1 28.01 -17.38 18.67
CA MET A 1 26.73 -16.75 19.09
C MET A 1 25.91 -16.21 17.91
N ALA A 2 26.51 -15.55 16.91
CA ALA A 2 25.79 -15.03 15.74
C ALA A 2 25.09 -16.12 14.91
N ALA A 3 25.81 -17.15 14.45
CA ALA A 3 25.24 -18.25 13.67
C ALA A 3 24.09 -19.01 14.37
N ALA A 4 24.09 -19.09 15.71
CA ALA A 4 23.01 -19.70 16.48
C ALA A 4 21.75 -18.82 16.53
N LYS A 5 21.92 -17.49 16.62
CA LYS A 5 20.81 -16.51 16.55
C LYS A 5 20.20 -16.41 15.15
N GLU A 6 21.01 -16.61 14.11
CA GLU A 6 20.56 -16.61 12.71
C GLU A 6 19.74 -17.85 12.37
N CYS A 7 20.20 -19.02 12.84
CA CYS A 7 19.46 -20.28 12.74
C CYS A 7 18.10 -20.19 13.44
N ASP A 8 18.05 -19.52 14.60
CA ASP A 8 16.83 -19.27 15.37
C ASP A 8 15.84 -18.32 14.65
N ALA A 9 16.35 -17.24 14.02
CA ALA A 9 15.50 -16.30 13.29
C ALA A 9 14.90 -16.91 12.00
N ALA A 10 15.69 -17.68 11.26
CA ALA A 10 15.20 -18.38 10.06
C ALA A 10 14.17 -19.46 10.41
N ALA A 11 14.39 -20.21 11.50
CA ALA A 11 13.42 -21.18 12.02
C ALA A 11 12.13 -20.49 12.48
N SER A 12 12.24 -19.39 13.24
CA SER A 12 11.10 -18.60 13.69
C SER A 12 10.25 -18.08 12.51
N LEU A 13 10.90 -17.61 11.44
CA LEU A 13 10.21 -17.15 10.23
C LEU A 13 9.50 -18.31 9.51
N ALA A 14 10.17 -19.45 9.40
CA ALA A 14 9.58 -20.65 8.81
C ALA A 14 8.36 -21.13 9.61
N ASP A 15 8.45 -21.18 10.94
CA ASP A 15 7.36 -21.54 11.83
C ASP A 15 6.18 -20.57 11.73
N PHE A 16 6.48 -19.26 11.69
CA PHE A 16 5.47 -18.23 11.49
C PHE A 16 4.68 -18.45 10.19
N HIS A 17 5.36 -18.67 9.06
CA HIS A 17 4.69 -18.94 7.79
C HIS A 17 4.02 -20.32 7.74
N ALA A 18 4.58 -21.34 8.39
CA ALA A 18 3.99 -22.67 8.51
C ALA A 18 2.67 -22.65 9.30
N SER A 19 2.51 -21.71 10.24
CA SER A 19 1.25 -21.50 10.95
C SER A 19 0.10 -21.05 10.03
N ARG A 20 0.44 -20.37 8.93
CA ARG A 20 -0.52 -19.80 7.95
C ARG A 20 -1.57 -18.87 8.57
N ALA A 21 -1.31 -18.36 9.76
CA ALA A 21 -2.28 -17.56 10.53
C ALA A 21 -2.13 -16.04 10.30
N GLY A 22 -0.95 -15.62 9.83
CA GLY A 22 -0.59 -14.20 9.63
C GLY A 22 -0.46 -13.43 10.96
N VAL A 23 -0.24 -12.12 10.86
CA VAL A 23 -0.17 -11.23 12.02
C VAL A 23 -1.50 -11.22 12.78
N ARG A 24 -2.63 -11.28 12.05
CA ARG A 24 -3.94 -11.38 12.68
C ARG A 24 -4.06 -12.61 13.61
N GLY A 25 -3.45 -13.73 13.23
CA GLY A 25 -3.41 -14.93 14.08
C GLY A 25 -2.66 -14.73 15.40
N LEU A 26 -1.60 -13.91 15.42
CA LEU A 26 -0.89 -13.53 16.64
C LEU A 26 -1.78 -12.68 17.56
N VAL A 27 -2.56 -11.77 17.00
CA VAL A 27 -3.50 -10.95 17.79
C VAL A 27 -4.60 -11.81 18.37
N GLU A 28 -5.13 -12.77 17.60
CA GLU A 28 -6.16 -13.72 18.04
C GLU A 28 -5.67 -14.67 19.15
N SER A 29 -4.36 -14.95 19.22
CA SER A 29 -3.78 -15.76 20.30
C SER A 29 -3.52 -14.96 21.59
N GLY A 30 -3.80 -13.65 21.60
CA GLY A 30 -3.63 -12.79 22.78
C GLY A 30 -2.18 -12.34 22.99
N VAL A 31 -1.41 -12.16 21.92
CA VAL A 31 -0.02 -11.68 22.01
C VAL A 31 0.09 -10.37 22.79
N THR A 32 0.96 -10.34 23.79
CA THR A 32 1.21 -9.15 24.62
C THR A 32 2.54 -8.47 24.33
N ALA A 33 3.42 -9.11 23.57
CA ALA A 33 4.73 -8.61 23.17
C ALA A 33 5.03 -8.98 21.72
N VAL A 34 5.57 -8.04 20.96
CA VAL A 34 5.87 -8.20 19.53
C VAL A 34 7.03 -9.20 19.35
N PRO A 35 6.86 -10.26 18.53
CA PRO A 35 7.94 -11.20 18.26
C PRO A 35 9.14 -10.53 17.56
N PRO A 36 10.38 -11.02 17.77
CA PRO A 36 11.58 -10.43 17.18
C PRO A 36 11.54 -10.23 15.65
N LEU A 37 10.80 -11.06 14.93
CA LEU A 37 10.62 -10.98 13.46
C LEU A 37 9.99 -9.66 12.99
N PHE A 38 9.32 -8.92 13.86
CA PHE A 38 8.60 -7.69 13.55
C PHE A 38 9.24 -6.43 14.14
N LEU A 39 10.30 -6.59 14.94
CA LEU A 39 10.95 -5.48 15.62
C LEU A 39 11.71 -4.62 14.61
N ALA A 40 11.17 -3.44 14.32
CA ALA A 40 11.79 -2.44 13.49
C ALA A 40 12.56 -1.42 14.35
N PRO A 41 13.59 -0.74 13.79
CA PRO A 41 14.13 0.47 14.39
C PRO A 41 13.00 1.46 14.69
N ARG A 42 13.07 2.15 15.84
CA ARG A 42 12.04 3.12 16.21
C ARG A 42 11.86 4.14 15.07
N PRO A 43 10.65 4.31 14.53
CA PRO A 43 10.40 5.36 13.56
C PRO A 43 10.68 6.71 14.21
N SER A 44 11.17 7.67 13.41
CA SER A 44 11.24 9.06 13.85
C SER A 44 9.83 9.49 14.26
N PRO A 45 9.66 10.17 15.41
CA PRO A 45 8.34 10.66 15.79
C PRO A 45 7.81 11.56 14.68
N PRO A 46 6.53 11.42 14.27
CA PRO A 46 5.94 12.36 13.34
C PRO A 46 6.02 13.76 13.96
N THR A 47 6.41 14.73 13.16
CA THR A 47 6.36 16.10 13.60
C THR A 47 4.96 16.60 13.28
N THR A 48 4.36 17.29 14.25
CA THR A 48 2.96 17.74 14.22
C THR A 48 2.75 18.99 13.35
N THR A 49 3.60 19.24 12.34
CA THR A 49 3.35 20.36 11.44
C THR A 49 2.08 20.08 10.65
N ALA A 50 1.20 21.09 10.62
CA ALA A 50 -0.08 21.02 9.92
C ALA A 50 0.14 21.17 8.40
N PHE A 51 0.85 20.22 7.78
CA PHE A 51 0.96 20.17 6.33
C PHE A 51 -0.30 19.50 5.75
N ALA A 52 -1.05 20.28 4.97
CA ALA A 52 -2.28 19.82 4.36
C ALA A 52 -2.01 19.24 2.97
N ILE A 53 -2.39 17.97 2.77
CA ILE A 53 -2.33 17.32 1.45
C ILE A 53 -3.27 18.06 0.49
N PRO A 54 -2.78 18.51 -0.69
CA PRO A 54 -3.62 19.17 -1.69
C PRO A 54 -4.82 18.31 -2.08
N THR A 55 -5.94 18.96 -2.41
CA THR A 55 -7.14 18.28 -2.91
C THR A 55 -7.48 18.76 -4.32
N VAL A 56 -7.79 17.81 -5.20
CA VAL A 56 -8.21 18.04 -6.58
C VAL A 56 -9.66 17.58 -6.74
N ASP A 57 -10.52 18.47 -7.19
CA ASP A 57 -11.92 18.17 -7.50
C ASP A 57 -12.07 17.92 -9.01
N LEU A 58 -12.45 16.70 -9.41
CA LEU A 58 -12.62 16.35 -10.83
C LEU A 58 -13.93 16.87 -11.46
N SER A 59 -14.82 17.48 -10.68
CA SER A 59 -16.00 18.17 -11.22
C SER A 59 -15.66 19.55 -11.83
N LEU A 60 -14.46 20.07 -11.57
CA LEU A 60 -13.99 21.34 -12.12
C LEU A 60 -13.71 21.25 -13.63
N PRO A 61 -13.67 22.39 -14.34
CA PRO A 61 -13.24 22.43 -15.73
C PRO A 61 -11.85 21.82 -15.90
N ARG A 62 -11.67 21.00 -16.95
CA ARG A 62 -10.43 20.22 -17.19
C ARG A 62 -9.14 21.04 -17.08
N SER A 63 -9.13 22.28 -17.60
CA SER A 63 -7.96 23.15 -17.51
C SER A 63 -7.57 23.52 -16.08
N ALA A 64 -8.55 23.73 -15.20
CA ALA A 64 -8.32 23.99 -13.77
C ALA A 64 -7.83 22.71 -13.08
N THR A 65 -8.46 21.56 -13.35
CA THR A 65 -8.05 20.26 -12.82
C THR A 65 -6.61 19.93 -13.20
N VAL A 66 -6.22 20.10 -14.47
CA VAL A 66 -4.84 19.89 -14.94
C VAL A 66 -3.85 20.83 -14.23
N ALA A 67 -4.23 22.09 -13.99
CA ALA A 67 -3.37 23.02 -13.26
C ALA A 67 -3.18 22.61 -11.79
N LEU A 68 -4.23 22.14 -11.12
CA LEU A 68 -4.19 21.63 -9.74
C LEU A 68 -3.36 20.36 -9.64
N VAL A 69 -3.57 19.39 -10.53
CA VAL A 69 -2.77 18.16 -10.61
C VAL A 69 -1.30 18.48 -10.83
N ARG A 70 -0.98 19.40 -11.75
CA ARG A 70 0.40 19.85 -12.01
C ARG A 70 1.02 20.46 -10.75
N ALA A 71 0.31 21.32 -10.04
CA ALA A 71 0.81 21.96 -8.84
C ALA A 71 1.08 20.91 -7.76
N ALA A 72 0.09 20.08 -7.43
CA ALA A 72 0.19 19.09 -6.37
C ALA A 72 1.25 18.02 -6.63
N ALA A 73 1.35 17.52 -7.86
CA ALA A 73 2.38 16.56 -8.26
C ALA A 73 3.79 17.12 -8.12
N ARG A 74 4.00 18.43 -8.36
CA ARG A 74 5.33 19.07 -8.27
C ARG A 74 5.72 19.49 -6.86
N THR A 75 4.76 19.90 -6.03
CA THR A 75 5.06 20.45 -4.70
C THR A 75 4.97 19.39 -3.61
N CYS A 76 4.03 18.45 -3.72
CA CYS A 76 3.77 17.45 -2.69
C CYS A 76 4.04 16.02 -3.16
N GLY A 77 3.80 15.72 -4.44
CA GLY A 77 3.83 14.35 -4.95
C GLY A 77 2.66 13.47 -4.47
N PHE A 78 1.82 13.98 -3.58
CA PHE A 78 0.59 13.37 -3.06
C PHE A 78 -0.57 14.35 -3.17
N PHE A 79 -1.78 13.87 -3.45
CA PHE A 79 -3.00 14.67 -3.40
C PHE A 79 -4.25 13.82 -3.26
N HIS A 80 -5.24 14.35 -2.55
CA HIS A 80 -6.59 13.79 -2.51
C HIS A 80 -7.32 14.14 -3.81
N VAL A 81 -8.16 13.22 -4.27
CA VAL A 81 -9.03 13.41 -5.43
C VAL A 81 -10.47 13.17 -5.00
N THR A 82 -11.33 14.14 -5.29
CA THR A 82 -12.78 14.10 -4.99
C THR A 82 -13.58 14.18 -6.29
N ASN A 83 -14.86 13.78 -6.23
CA ASN A 83 -15.73 13.70 -7.41
C ASN A 83 -15.12 12.84 -8.54
N HIS A 84 -14.40 11.79 -8.16
CA HIS A 84 -13.53 10.98 -9.02
C HIS A 84 -14.24 10.00 -9.96
N CYS A 85 -15.56 10.12 -10.12
CA CYS A 85 -16.42 9.28 -10.98
C CYS A 85 -16.49 7.77 -10.63
N VAL A 86 -15.68 7.25 -9.71
CA VAL A 86 -15.91 5.91 -9.11
C VAL A 86 -17.30 5.87 -8.46
N PRO A 87 -18.14 4.87 -8.76
CA PRO A 87 -19.50 4.79 -8.24
C PRO A 87 -19.55 4.85 -6.70
N PRO A 88 -20.53 5.57 -6.12
CA PRO A 88 -20.70 5.63 -4.67
C PRO A 88 -20.81 4.23 -4.05
N GLY A 89 -20.11 4.02 -2.95
CA GLY A 89 -20.11 2.74 -2.24
C GLY A 89 -19.11 1.71 -2.75
N THR A 90 -18.58 1.81 -3.98
CA THR A 90 -17.62 0.82 -4.51
C THR A 90 -16.37 0.71 -3.65
N VAL A 91 -15.77 1.85 -3.27
CA VAL A 91 -14.58 1.89 -2.40
C VAL A 91 -14.90 1.33 -1.00
N ALA A 92 -16.02 1.75 -0.42
CA ALA A 92 -16.43 1.31 0.92
C ALA A 92 -16.70 -0.20 0.96
N SER A 93 -17.37 -0.74 -0.05
CA SER A 93 -17.63 -2.19 -0.19
C SER A 93 -16.34 -2.98 -0.33
N ALA A 94 -15.35 -2.49 -1.07
CA ALA A 94 -14.05 -3.14 -1.20
C ALA A 94 -13.29 -3.17 0.13
N VAL A 95 -13.20 -2.04 0.82
CA VAL A 95 -12.55 -1.94 2.14
C VAL A 95 -13.27 -2.84 3.17
N ALA A 96 -14.60 -2.84 3.17
CA ALA A 96 -15.41 -3.69 4.05
C ALA A 96 -15.23 -5.19 3.75
N ALA A 97 -15.18 -5.58 2.48
CA ALA A 97 -14.94 -6.96 2.06
C ALA A 97 -13.55 -7.47 2.49
N VAL A 98 -12.51 -6.65 2.29
CA VAL A 98 -11.14 -6.95 2.72
C VAL A 98 -11.09 -7.10 4.24
N ARG A 99 -11.69 -6.16 4.98
CA ARG A 99 -11.80 -6.25 6.44
C ARG A 99 -12.51 -7.52 6.88
N ALA A 100 -13.69 -7.80 6.30
CA ALA A 100 -14.49 -8.97 6.63
C ALA A 100 -13.71 -10.28 6.41
N PHE A 101 -12.94 -10.38 5.32
CA PHE A 101 -12.04 -11.52 5.11
C PHE A 101 -10.97 -11.63 6.21
N HIS A 102 -10.27 -10.54 6.54
CA HIS A 102 -9.20 -10.58 7.54
C HIS A 102 -9.71 -10.81 8.96
N GLU A 103 -10.96 -10.46 9.26
CA GLU A 103 -11.59 -10.67 10.57
C GLU A 103 -12.24 -12.06 10.71
N GLN A 104 -12.21 -12.91 9.67
CA GLN A 104 -12.64 -14.30 9.76
C GLN A 104 -11.70 -15.14 10.65
N PRO A 105 -12.19 -16.26 11.23
CA PRO A 105 -11.35 -17.18 11.99
C PRO A 105 -10.17 -17.71 11.17
N VAL A 106 -9.05 -18.02 11.84
CA VAL A 106 -7.85 -18.62 11.21
C VAL A 106 -8.20 -19.80 10.31
N ALA A 107 -9.15 -20.66 10.70
CA ALA A 107 -9.57 -21.82 9.91
C ALA A 107 -10.10 -21.47 8.52
N THR A 108 -10.66 -20.28 8.33
CA THR A 108 -11.15 -19.79 7.03
C THR A 108 -10.07 -19.05 6.24
N ARG A 109 -9.17 -18.33 6.93
CA ARG A 109 -8.11 -17.54 6.29
C ARG A 109 -6.89 -18.37 5.89
N SER A 110 -6.49 -19.34 6.73
CA SER A 110 -5.28 -20.13 6.54
C SER A 110 -5.24 -20.95 5.25
N PRO A 111 -6.35 -21.49 4.69
CA PRO A 111 -6.33 -22.16 3.39
C PRO A 111 -5.93 -21.22 2.24
N CYS A 112 -6.27 -19.93 2.34
CA CYS A 112 -5.88 -18.90 1.36
C CYS A 112 -4.42 -18.47 1.50
N TYR A 113 -3.77 -18.77 2.62
CA TYR A 113 -2.42 -18.29 2.92
C TYR A 113 -1.40 -18.87 1.92
N SER A 114 -0.70 -18.01 1.20
CA SER A 114 0.34 -18.35 0.24
C SER A 114 1.36 -17.23 0.10
N LEU A 115 2.65 -17.58 0.17
CA LEU A 115 3.77 -16.66 -0.05
C LEU A 115 3.98 -16.34 -1.53
N ALA A 116 3.66 -17.29 -2.41
CA ALA A 116 3.73 -17.11 -3.85
C ALA A 116 2.32 -16.94 -4.44
N PRO A 117 2.14 -16.11 -5.49
CA PRO A 117 0.86 -16.03 -6.17
C PRO A 117 0.42 -17.37 -6.76
N VAL A 118 -0.83 -17.77 -6.49
CA VAL A 118 -1.49 -18.91 -7.12
C VAL A 118 -2.67 -18.39 -7.93
N GLY A 119 -2.61 -18.54 -9.26
CA GLY A 119 -3.60 -17.93 -10.16
C GLY A 119 -3.66 -16.40 -10.04
N GLY A 120 -2.52 -15.74 -9.79
CA GLY A 120 -2.45 -14.28 -9.64
C GLY A 120 -2.91 -13.73 -8.28
N VAL A 121 -3.30 -14.58 -7.34
CA VAL A 121 -3.75 -14.20 -5.98
C VAL A 121 -2.77 -14.74 -4.93
N ALA A 122 -2.39 -13.91 -3.95
CA ALA A 122 -1.60 -14.32 -2.79
C ALA A 122 -2.16 -13.67 -1.51
N TYR A 123 -2.22 -14.41 -0.41
CA TYR A 123 -2.54 -13.87 0.90
C TYR A 123 -1.43 -14.25 1.89
N SER A 124 -0.71 -13.27 2.45
CA SER A 124 0.33 -13.54 3.43
C SER A 124 0.81 -12.28 4.16
N THR A 125 1.60 -12.48 5.21
CA THR A 125 2.49 -11.44 5.73
C THR A 125 3.73 -11.40 4.83
N ILE A 126 3.83 -10.39 3.96
CA ILE A 126 4.91 -10.30 2.97
C ILE A 126 6.14 -9.66 3.64
N PRO A 127 7.31 -10.33 3.66
CA PRO A 127 8.52 -9.76 4.23
C PRO A 127 8.91 -8.45 3.54
N ILE A 128 9.41 -7.50 4.33
CA ILE A 128 9.94 -6.25 3.78
C ILE A 128 11.30 -6.55 3.17
N GLN A 129 11.49 -6.19 1.90
CA GLN A 129 12.80 -6.26 1.27
C GLN A 129 13.55 -4.96 1.58
N PRO A 130 14.78 -5.01 2.13
CA PRO A 130 15.58 -3.81 2.36
C PRO A 130 15.94 -3.15 1.02
N SER A 131 16.04 -1.83 1.04
CA SER A 131 16.45 -1.08 -0.15
C SER A 131 17.95 -1.34 -0.45
N PRO A 132 18.38 -1.26 -1.73
CA PRO A 132 19.81 -1.41 -2.09
C PRO A 132 20.73 -0.37 -1.43
N GLN A 133 20.20 0.79 -1.02
CA GLN A 133 20.97 1.85 -0.37
C GLN A 133 21.26 1.56 1.12
N GLU A 134 20.40 0.79 1.79
CA GLU A 134 20.60 0.36 3.18
C GLU A 134 21.52 -0.86 3.31
N SER A 135 21.82 -1.54 2.20
CA SER A 135 22.75 -2.66 2.14
C SER A 135 24.23 -2.22 2.17
N GLY A 136 24.61 -1.48 3.20
CA GLY A 136 26.01 -1.31 3.58
C GLY A 136 26.60 -2.66 4.05
N HIS A 137 27.47 -3.24 3.22
CA HIS A 137 28.52 -4.27 3.45
C HIS A 137 28.39 -5.42 4.49
N ASP A 138 27.31 -5.59 5.27
CA ASP A 138 27.25 -6.62 6.32
C ASP A 138 25.87 -7.28 6.53
N GLN A 139 25.04 -7.34 5.48
CA GLN A 139 23.66 -7.88 5.56
C GLN A 139 23.51 -9.36 5.18
N ARG A 140 24.59 -10.16 5.21
CA ARG A 140 24.57 -11.50 4.65
C ARG A 140 23.94 -12.61 5.51
N ALA A 141 23.25 -12.31 6.62
CA ALA A 141 22.75 -13.37 7.49
C ALA A 141 21.52 -13.08 8.41
N ALA A 142 20.82 -11.95 8.30
CA ALA A 142 19.62 -11.72 9.12
C ALA A 142 18.34 -12.19 8.41
N ALA A 143 17.41 -12.83 9.15
CA ALA A 143 16.08 -13.12 8.64
C ALA A 143 15.37 -11.81 8.23
N PRO A 144 14.58 -11.79 7.15
CA PRO A 144 13.92 -10.57 6.69
C PRO A 144 12.92 -10.07 7.73
N LEU A 145 12.88 -8.74 7.92
CA LEU A 145 11.90 -8.07 8.77
C LEU A 145 10.49 -8.28 8.22
N LEU A 146 9.56 -8.72 9.07
CA LEU A 146 8.14 -8.78 8.74
C LEU A 146 7.44 -7.48 9.15
N PRO A 147 6.54 -6.95 8.31
CA PRO A 147 5.70 -5.83 8.71
C PRO A 147 4.58 -6.31 9.64
N TRP A 148 4.08 -5.44 10.51
CA TRP A 148 2.87 -5.71 11.31
C TRP A 148 1.60 -5.54 10.47
N ARG A 149 1.48 -6.33 9.40
CA ARG A 149 0.31 -6.37 8.51
C ARG A 149 0.17 -7.71 7.81
N ASP A 150 -1.06 -8.05 7.44
CA ASP A 150 -1.34 -9.08 6.45
C ASP A 150 -1.75 -8.43 5.13
N SER A 151 -1.53 -9.11 4.01
CA SER A 151 -1.80 -8.56 2.68
C SER A 151 -2.44 -9.60 1.76
N LEU A 152 -3.59 -9.26 1.18
CA LEU A 152 -4.15 -9.94 0.01
C LEU A 152 -3.72 -9.19 -1.24
N VAL A 153 -2.94 -9.83 -2.10
CA VAL A 153 -2.40 -9.27 -3.33
C VAL A 153 -3.05 -9.95 -4.53
N VAL A 154 -3.51 -9.13 -5.47
CA VAL A 154 -4.13 -9.56 -6.73
C VAL A 154 -3.38 -8.94 -7.89
N ARG A 155 -2.90 -9.76 -8.82
CA ARG A 155 -2.15 -9.33 -10.01
C ARG A 155 -3.03 -9.41 -11.24
N PHE A 156 -3.28 -8.27 -11.87
CA PHE A 156 -4.12 -8.11 -13.07
C PHE A 156 -3.36 -8.08 -14.39
N GLY A 157 -2.04 -7.87 -14.36
CA GLY A 157 -1.22 -7.83 -15.57
C GLY A 157 0.30 -7.79 -15.27
N PRO A 158 1.16 -7.79 -16.30
CA PRO A 158 0.85 -7.91 -17.73
C PRO A 158 0.63 -9.35 -18.23
N GLY A 159 0.54 -10.34 -17.33
CA GLY A 159 0.30 -11.75 -17.66
C GLY A 159 -1.18 -12.13 -17.81
N PRO A 160 -1.52 -13.44 -17.81
CA PRO A 160 -2.91 -13.85 -17.70
C PRO A 160 -3.52 -13.23 -16.45
N GLY A 161 -4.73 -12.69 -16.59
CA GLY A 161 -5.48 -12.10 -15.47
C GLY A 161 -5.68 -13.11 -14.33
N PRO A 162 -6.03 -12.62 -13.12
CA PRO A 162 -6.12 -13.45 -11.95
C PRO A 162 -7.32 -14.40 -12.08
N ASP A 163 -7.16 -15.59 -11.53
CA ASP A 163 -8.27 -16.50 -11.28
C ASP A 163 -9.12 -15.92 -10.14
N LEU A 164 -10.16 -15.16 -10.50
CA LEU A 164 -11.04 -14.50 -9.54
C LEU A 164 -11.76 -15.50 -8.63
N GLY A 165 -11.90 -16.78 -9.04
CA GLY A 165 -12.44 -17.84 -8.20
C GLY A 165 -11.55 -18.19 -7.00
N ARG A 166 -10.27 -17.76 -7.01
CA ARG A 166 -9.34 -17.90 -5.88
C ARG A 166 -9.38 -16.75 -4.88
N LEU A 167 -10.11 -15.68 -5.18
CA LEU A 167 -10.34 -14.65 -4.18
C LEU A 167 -11.10 -15.26 -2.98
N PRO A 168 -10.80 -14.82 -1.74
CA PRO A 168 -11.60 -15.20 -0.59
C PRO A 168 -13.07 -14.87 -0.83
N ALA A 169 -13.98 -15.73 -0.36
CA ALA A 169 -15.41 -15.60 -0.64
C ALA A 169 -15.97 -14.20 -0.32
N ALA A 170 -15.53 -13.58 0.78
CA ALA A 170 -15.94 -12.23 1.16
C ALA A 170 -15.53 -11.14 0.13
N CYS A 171 -14.52 -11.41 -0.70
CA CYS A 171 -13.92 -10.48 -1.64
C CYS A 171 -14.33 -10.71 -3.11
N GLN A 172 -15.04 -11.79 -3.42
CA GLN A 172 -15.27 -12.26 -4.80
C GLN A 172 -16.07 -11.26 -5.65
N ASP A 173 -17.00 -10.51 -5.05
CA ASP A 173 -17.79 -9.52 -5.79
C ASP A 173 -17.17 -8.13 -5.73
N ALA A 174 -16.74 -7.71 -4.53
CA ALA A 174 -16.33 -6.33 -4.28
C ALA A 174 -14.98 -5.97 -4.93
N LEU A 175 -13.99 -6.86 -4.90
CA LEU A 175 -12.66 -6.54 -5.44
C LEU A 175 -12.64 -6.44 -6.97
N PRO A 176 -13.31 -7.32 -7.74
CA PRO A 176 -13.40 -7.15 -9.19
C PRO A 176 -14.16 -5.87 -9.60
N GLU A 177 -15.21 -5.51 -8.88
CA GLU A 177 -15.95 -4.25 -9.14
C GLU A 177 -15.08 -3.03 -8.83
N TYR A 178 -14.38 -3.06 -7.69
CA TYR A 178 -13.41 -2.03 -7.34
C TYR A 178 -12.35 -1.88 -8.41
N GLN A 179 -11.72 -2.98 -8.84
CA GLN A 179 -10.71 -2.97 -9.90
C GLN A 179 -11.23 -2.30 -11.17
N ARG A 180 -12.38 -2.73 -11.70
CA ARG A 180 -12.96 -2.16 -12.92
C ARG A 180 -13.20 -0.65 -12.78
N SER A 181 -13.80 -0.24 -11.67
CA SER A 181 -14.10 1.17 -11.41
C SER A 181 -12.82 2.01 -11.27
N THR A 182 -11.82 1.51 -10.55
CA THR A 182 -10.55 2.23 -10.35
C THR A 182 -9.66 2.22 -11.58
N THR A 183 -9.78 1.24 -12.48
CA THR A 183 -9.09 1.27 -13.78
C THR A 183 -9.59 2.44 -14.62
N GLY A 184 -10.91 2.66 -14.67
CA GLY A 184 -11.48 3.84 -15.36
C GLY A 184 -10.96 5.16 -14.78
N PHE A 185 -10.95 5.27 -13.44
CA PHE A 185 -10.35 6.41 -12.75
C PHE A 185 -8.85 6.58 -13.05
N GLY A 186 -8.09 5.48 -13.04
CA GLY A 186 -6.65 5.48 -13.33
C GLY A 186 -6.35 6.02 -14.74
N LYS A 187 -7.17 5.66 -15.74
CA LYS A 187 -7.04 6.19 -17.11
C LYS A 187 -7.29 7.69 -17.17
N GLU A 188 -8.30 8.21 -16.46
CA GLU A 188 -8.53 9.65 -16.36
C GLU A 188 -7.35 10.37 -15.68
N MET A 189 -6.84 9.81 -14.57
CA MET A 189 -5.69 10.36 -13.87
C MET A 189 -4.42 10.36 -14.73
N ALA A 190 -4.18 9.30 -15.50
CA ALA A 190 -3.09 9.25 -16.47
C ALA A 190 -3.25 10.36 -17.53
N GLY A 191 -4.47 10.61 -18.01
CA GLY A 191 -4.77 11.72 -18.92
C GLY A 191 -4.42 13.09 -18.32
N LEU A 192 -4.86 13.34 -17.08
CA LEU A 192 -4.58 14.59 -16.37
C LEU A 192 -3.09 14.80 -16.10
N LEU A 193 -2.37 13.76 -15.67
CA LEU A 193 -0.92 13.80 -15.48
C LEU A 193 -0.17 14.04 -16.80
N SER A 194 -0.65 13.42 -17.88
CA SER A 194 -0.06 13.57 -19.22
C SER A 194 -0.22 15.00 -19.77
N GLU A 195 -1.38 15.62 -19.53
CA GLU A 195 -1.58 17.06 -19.82
C GLU A 195 -0.82 17.97 -18.87
N ALA A 196 -0.69 17.61 -17.59
CA ALA A 196 0.13 18.33 -16.63
C ALA A 196 1.60 18.38 -17.10
N LEU A 197 2.10 17.32 -17.72
CA LEU A 197 3.42 17.25 -18.35
C LEU A 197 3.52 17.99 -19.71
N GLY A 198 2.39 18.38 -20.32
CA GLY A 198 2.38 19.05 -21.61
C GLY A 198 2.62 18.13 -22.82
N VAL A 199 2.48 16.81 -22.65
CA VAL A 199 2.76 15.80 -23.69
C VAL A 199 1.49 15.26 -24.36
N GLY A 200 0.34 15.88 -24.09
CA GLY A 200 -0.99 15.49 -24.59
C GLY A 200 -1.62 14.37 -23.77
N ALA A 201 -2.96 14.34 -23.67
CA ALA A 201 -3.70 13.47 -22.74
C ALA A 201 -3.42 11.97 -22.91
N GLU A 202 -3.23 11.49 -24.13
CA GLU A 202 -3.14 10.04 -24.40
C GLU A 202 -1.75 9.44 -24.22
N ARG A 203 -0.70 10.27 -24.01
CA ARG A 203 0.69 9.82 -24.08
C ARG A 203 1.00 8.81 -22.97
N LEU A 204 0.63 9.09 -21.72
CA LEU A 204 0.88 8.17 -20.61
C LEU A 204 0.06 6.88 -20.75
N GLU A 205 -1.22 6.97 -21.08
CA GLU A 205 -2.07 5.78 -21.25
C GLU A 205 -1.53 4.84 -22.34
N ARG A 206 -1.10 5.40 -23.48
CA ARG A 206 -0.52 4.61 -24.57
C ARG A 206 0.80 3.95 -24.20
N ALA A 207 1.62 4.62 -23.38
CA ALA A 207 2.92 4.10 -22.96
C ALA A 207 2.78 3.03 -21.87
N MET A 208 1.80 3.17 -21.00
CA MET A 208 1.71 2.39 -19.75
C MET A 208 0.64 1.32 -19.77
N GLN A 209 -0.37 1.44 -20.64
CA GLN A 209 -1.56 0.57 -20.66
C GLN A 209 -2.16 0.48 -19.24
N VAL A 210 -2.75 1.57 -18.75
CA VAL A 210 -3.17 1.67 -17.35
C VAL A 210 -4.33 0.72 -17.10
N GLU A 211 -4.00 -0.45 -16.52
CA GLU A 211 -4.96 -1.53 -16.23
C GLU A 211 -5.00 -1.89 -14.73
N GLY A 212 -4.33 -1.11 -13.88
CA GLY A 212 -4.27 -1.37 -12.43
C GLY A 212 -3.56 -2.69 -12.12
N TRP A 213 -2.32 -2.88 -12.58
CA TRP A 213 -1.66 -4.20 -12.63
C TRP A 213 -1.55 -4.92 -11.28
N LEU A 214 -1.50 -4.18 -10.18
CA LEU A 214 -1.34 -4.72 -8.84
C LEU A 214 -2.35 -4.05 -7.91
N MET A 215 -3.16 -4.87 -7.25
CA MET A 215 -3.98 -4.46 -6.12
C MET A 215 -3.40 -5.08 -4.85
N ALA A 216 -3.07 -4.26 -3.86
CA ALA A 216 -2.61 -4.70 -2.56
C ALA A 216 -3.63 -4.28 -1.48
N CYS A 217 -4.29 -5.27 -0.90
CA CYS A 217 -5.28 -5.10 0.14
C CYS A 217 -4.60 -5.35 1.49
N HIS A 218 -4.13 -4.29 2.14
CA HIS A 218 -3.41 -4.37 3.41
C HIS A 218 -4.36 -4.33 4.61
N TYR A 219 -4.07 -5.15 5.62
CA TYR A 219 -4.78 -5.16 6.89
C TYR A 219 -3.78 -5.03 8.05
N TYR A 220 -3.94 -3.99 8.84
CA TYR A 220 -3.06 -3.62 9.95
C TYR A 220 -3.80 -3.92 11.28
N PRO A 221 -3.63 -5.11 11.89
CA PRO A 221 -4.30 -5.43 13.14
C PRO A 221 -3.72 -4.60 14.31
N PRO A 222 -4.47 -4.41 15.41
CA PRO A 222 -3.96 -3.74 16.60
C PRO A 222 -2.62 -4.34 17.08
N CYS A 223 -1.69 -3.50 17.51
CA CYS A 223 -0.37 -3.90 17.97
C CYS A 223 -0.21 -3.58 19.46
N PRO A 224 0.30 -4.51 20.30
CA PRO A 224 0.58 -4.22 21.71
C PRO A 224 1.77 -3.28 21.92
N GLU A 225 2.68 -3.17 20.96
CA GLU A 225 3.88 -2.32 21.01
C GLU A 225 4.05 -1.53 19.70
N PRO A 226 3.16 -0.58 19.39
CA PRO A 226 3.12 0.10 18.09
C PRO A 226 4.42 0.86 17.75
N ASP A 227 5.12 1.39 18.75
CA ASP A 227 6.39 2.12 18.57
C ASP A 227 7.59 1.23 18.19
N ARG A 228 7.38 -0.09 18.08
CA ARG A 228 8.44 -1.08 17.81
C ARG A 228 8.22 -1.84 16.51
N VAL A 229 7.16 -1.53 15.77
CA VAL A 229 6.81 -2.18 14.51
C VAL A 229 6.57 -1.14 13.42
N VAL A 230 6.55 -1.60 12.18
CA VAL A 230 6.12 -0.80 11.04
C VAL A 230 5.07 -1.57 10.24
N GLY A 231 4.10 -0.84 9.69
CA GLY A 231 3.19 -1.39 8.69
C GLY A 231 3.85 -1.49 7.31
N SER A 232 4.74 -0.56 7.00
CA SER A 232 5.61 -0.54 5.82
C SER A 232 6.87 0.23 6.17
N LEU A 233 8.03 -0.13 5.60
CA LEU A 233 9.20 0.74 5.69
C LEU A 233 9.03 1.98 4.82
N GLU A 234 9.90 2.97 5.06
CA GLU A 234 10.06 4.08 4.14
C GLU A 234 10.40 3.55 2.74
N HIS A 235 9.69 4.06 1.74
CA HIS A 235 9.89 3.69 0.35
C HIS A 235 9.30 4.76 -0.57
N THR A 236 9.69 4.69 -1.83
CA THR A 236 8.99 5.30 -2.95
C THR A 236 8.34 4.20 -3.78
N ASP A 237 7.26 4.56 -4.46
CA ASP A 237 6.55 3.61 -5.31
C ASP A 237 7.23 3.50 -6.68
N PRO A 238 7.57 2.29 -7.15
CA PRO A 238 8.16 2.10 -8.47
C PRO A 238 7.13 2.21 -9.62
N SER A 239 5.91 2.66 -9.33
CA SER A 239 4.84 2.84 -10.31
C SER A 239 4.94 4.18 -11.04
N VAL A 240 3.99 4.47 -11.94
CA VAL A 240 3.79 5.83 -12.48
C VAL A 240 3.05 6.69 -11.46
N PHE A 241 1.99 6.13 -10.91
CA PHE A 241 1.27 6.66 -9.76
C PHE A 241 0.56 5.51 -9.06
N THR A 242 0.20 5.73 -7.80
CA THR A 242 -0.57 4.80 -6.99
C THR A 242 -1.89 5.46 -6.60
N VAL A 243 -2.96 4.65 -6.55
CA VAL A 243 -4.27 5.05 -6.05
C VAL A 243 -4.51 4.32 -4.74
N LEU A 244 -4.63 5.07 -3.66
CA LEU A 244 -4.83 4.55 -2.32
C LEU A 244 -6.23 4.89 -1.80
N ALA A 245 -6.94 3.86 -1.38
CA ALA A 245 -8.12 3.97 -0.54
C ALA A 245 -7.73 3.65 0.91
N GLN A 246 -8.15 4.49 1.85
CA GLN A 246 -7.92 4.30 3.29
C GLN A 246 -9.25 4.04 4.01
N ASP A 247 -9.17 3.39 5.17
CA ASP A 247 -10.27 3.40 6.12
C ASP A 247 -10.26 4.71 6.93
N GLY A 248 -11.15 4.81 7.93
CA GLY A 248 -11.23 5.98 8.79
C GLY A 248 -10.14 6.10 9.86
N VAL A 249 -9.24 5.12 9.98
CA VAL A 249 -8.19 5.11 11.03
C VAL A 249 -6.94 5.86 10.55
N GLY A 250 -6.53 5.65 9.30
CA GLY A 250 -5.34 6.29 8.73
C GLY A 250 -4.05 5.54 9.01
N GLY A 251 -2.98 6.27 9.37
CA GLY A 251 -1.64 5.71 9.64
C GLY A 251 -0.67 5.79 8.45
N LEU A 252 -1.05 6.43 7.35
CA LEU A 252 -0.10 6.80 6.30
C LEU A 252 0.70 8.03 6.75
N GLN A 253 2.01 7.97 6.55
CA GLN A 253 2.92 9.10 6.70
C GLN A 253 3.63 9.36 5.39
N ILE A 254 3.84 10.62 5.06
CA ILE A 254 4.65 11.03 3.91
C ILE A 254 5.83 11.88 4.37
N ARG A 255 6.94 11.77 3.66
CA ARG A 255 8.11 12.62 3.91
C ARG A 255 8.02 13.88 3.06
N HIS A 256 7.85 15.02 3.70
CA HIS A 256 7.81 16.33 3.06
C HIS A 256 9.15 17.05 3.25
N GLU A 257 9.73 17.57 2.16
CA GLU A 257 10.95 18.39 2.21
C GLU A 257 10.58 19.87 2.15
N GLU A 258 10.70 20.59 3.27
CA GLU A 258 10.63 22.05 3.24
C GLU A 258 11.94 22.65 2.72
N GLY A 259 11.88 23.33 1.57
CA GLY A 259 12.98 24.15 1.05
C GLY A 259 14.07 23.35 0.34
N GLY A 260 14.26 23.63 -0.95
CA GLY A 260 15.24 22.94 -1.78
C GLY A 260 16.67 23.05 -1.24
N GLY A 261 17.20 21.91 -0.78
CA GLY A 261 18.62 21.71 -0.50
C GLY A 261 18.95 21.45 0.97
N GLY A 262 18.89 20.17 1.37
CA GLY A 262 19.62 19.68 2.55
C GLY A 262 18.83 18.76 3.46
N GLY A 263 18.79 17.45 3.15
CA GLY A 263 18.82 16.32 4.09
C GLY A 263 17.80 16.20 5.23
N GLY A 264 16.82 17.11 5.37
CA GLY A 264 15.95 17.19 6.55
C GLY A 264 14.46 17.09 6.22
N GLY A 265 14.05 16.15 5.38
CA GLY A 265 12.61 15.90 5.15
C GLY A 265 11.91 15.40 6.42
N GLU A 266 10.76 15.97 6.72
CA GLU A 266 9.92 15.71 7.90
C GLU A 266 8.81 14.71 7.57
N TRP A 267 8.49 13.81 8.51
CA TRP A 267 7.36 12.89 8.38
C TRP A 267 6.06 13.54 8.85
N VAL A 268 5.07 13.57 7.96
CA VAL A 268 3.75 14.18 8.18
C VAL A 268 2.67 13.10 8.08
N ASP A 269 1.75 13.08 9.04
CA ASP A 269 0.57 12.21 8.99
C ASP A 269 -0.43 12.66 7.91
N VAL A 270 -0.93 11.70 7.14
CA VAL A 270 -1.99 11.92 6.15
C VAL A 270 -3.33 11.50 6.73
N ALA A 271 -4.16 12.48 7.07
CA ALA A 271 -5.51 12.25 7.55
C ALA A 271 -6.41 11.68 6.43
N PRO A 272 -7.13 10.57 6.67
CA PRO A 272 -8.11 10.06 5.71
C PRO A 272 -9.22 11.07 5.43
N VAL A 273 -9.58 11.24 4.16
CA VAL A 273 -10.68 12.10 3.73
C VAL A 273 -11.81 11.24 3.19
N ALA A 274 -12.98 11.31 3.84
CA ALA A 274 -14.16 10.52 3.46
C ALA A 274 -14.59 10.82 2.02
N GLY A 275 -14.70 9.78 1.20
CA GLY A 275 -15.11 9.89 -0.20
C GLY A 275 -14.03 10.41 -1.15
N ALA A 276 -12.79 10.58 -0.68
CA ALA A 276 -11.64 10.88 -1.52
C ALA A 276 -10.79 9.63 -1.76
N LEU A 277 -10.09 9.62 -2.89
CA LEU A 277 -8.97 8.71 -3.14
C LEU A 277 -7.68 9.50 -3.03
N LEU A 278 -6.64 8.93 -2.41
CA LEU A 278 -5.32 9.54 -2.39
C LEU A 278 -4.54 9.05 -3.61
N VAL A 279 -3.89 9.97 -4.32
CA VAL A 279 -3.00 9.67 -5.44
C VAL A 279 -1.60 10.12 -5.08
N ASN A 280 -0.61 9.27 -5.34
CA ASN A 280 0.80 9.66 -5.25
C ASN A 280 1.56 9.34 -6.52
N VAL A 281 2.53 10.20 -6.84
CA VAL A 281 3.41 10.06 -8.00
C VAL A 281 4.51 9.06 -7.70
N GLY A 282 4.64 8.06 -8.56
CA GLY A 282 5.68 7.04 -8.47
C GLY A 282 6.93 7.40 -9.28
N ASP A 283 7.98 6.63 -9.08
CA ASP A 283 9.31 6.90 -9.61
C ASP A 283 9.42 6.79 -11.13
N MET A 284 8.50 6.06 -11.80
CA MET A 284 8.49 6.00 -13.27
C MET A 284 8.04 7.32 -13.92
N LEU A 285 7.31 8.17 -13.18
CA LEU A 285 6.81 9.44 -13.70
C LEU A 285 7.76 10.61 -13.42
N LYS A 286 8.59 10.51 -12.38
CA LYS A 286 9.61 11.51 -12.02
C LYS A 286 10.73 11.52 -13.07
#